data_AF-A0A822E5D4-F1
#
_entry.id   AF-A0A822E5D4-F1
#
_cell.length_a   1.000
_cell.length_b   1.000
_cell.length_c   1.000
_cell.angle_alpha   90.00
_cell.angle_beta   90.00
_cell.angle_gamma   90.00
#
_symmetry.space_group_name_H-M   'P 1'
#
loop_
_entity.id
_entity.type
_entity.pdbx_description
1 polymer ?
#
loop_
_entity_poly.entity_id
_entity_poly.type
_entity_poly.pdbx_seq_one_letter_code
_entity_poly.pdbx_strand_id
1 'polypeptide(L)' 'MELDLSSLQSVRDFVNRFRGRNLPINILICNAGVMACPYGKTVDGFETQFGTNHLGHFLLTTSLIPELKAGKPYYR' A
#
# COMPACT_ATOMS: atom_id res chain seq x y z
N MET A 1 7.72 -0.88 10.39
CA MET A 1 6.50 -1.66 10.09
C MET A 1 6.72 -2.29 8.73
N GLU A 2 6.55 -3.59 8.62
CA GLU A 2 6.71 -4.31 7.35
C GLU A 2 5.53 -4.05 6.41
N LEU A 3 5.78 -4.03 5.10
CA LEU A 3 4.79 -3.93 4.04
C LEU A 3 5.29 -4.69 2.81
N ASP A 4 4.59 -5.76 2.46
CA ASP A 4 4.79 -6.49 1.21
C ASP A 4 3.53 -6.31 0.35
N LEU A 5 3.69 -5.61 -0.78
CA LEU A 5 2.59 -5.32 -1.69
C LEU A 5 2.14 -6.54 -2.51
N SER A 6 2.92 -7.61 -2.52
CA SER A 6 2.54 -8.90 -3.13
C SER A 6 1.67 -9.76 -2.20
N SER A 7 1.36 -9.28 -0.98
CA SER A 7 0.43 -9.93 -0.05
C SER A 7 -0.62 -8.95 0.42
N LEU A 8 -1.88 -9.15 0.06
CA LEU A 8 -2.96 -8.27 0.49
C LEU A 8 -3.17 -8.33 2.01
N GLN A 9 -2.85 -9.44 2.67
CA GLN A 9 -2.85 -9.52 4.14
C GLN A 9 -1.77 -8.62 4.75
N SER A 10 -0.55 -8.64 4.20
CA SER A 10 0.55 -7.76 4.66
C SER A 10 0.16 -6.27 4.56
N VAL A 11 -0.54 -5.88 3.49
CA VAL A 11 -1.08 -4.52 3.33
C VAL A 11 -2.06 -4.16 4.45
N ARG A 12 -3.01 -5.04 4.77
CA ARG A 12 -3.98 -4.81 5.87
C ARG A 12 -3.29 -4.68 7.21
N ASP A 13 -2.32 -5.55 7.49
CA ASP A 13 -1.59 -5.52 8.75
C ASP A 13 -0.74 -4.26 8.88
N PHE A 14 -0.13 -3.81 7.79
CA PHE A 14 0.56 -2.52 7.75
C PHE A 14 -0.38 -1.36 8.08
N VAL A 15 -1.55 -1.30 7.46
CA VAL A 15 -2.56 -0.24 7.72
C VAL A 15 -2.99 -0.25 9.19
N ASN A 16 -3.27 -1.41 9.75
CA ASN A 16 -3.66 -1.54 11.16
C ASN A 16 -2.56 -1.07 12.11
N ARG A 17 -1.30 -1.45 11.84
CA ARG A 17 -0.15 -0.97 12.61
C ARG A 17 0.05 0.54 12.47
N PHE A 18 -0.12 1.08 11.25
CA PHE A 18 -0.02 2.52 11.01
C PHE A 18 -1.08 3.28 11.80
N ARG A 19 -2.34 2.80 11.79
CA ARG A 19 -3.45 3.39 12.58
C ARG A 19 -3.16 3.42 14.08
N GLY A 20 -2.50 2.39 14.61
CA GLY A 20 -2.04 2.35 16.00
C GLY A 20 -1.08 3.49 16.38
N ARG A 21 -0.47 4.17 15.40
CA ARG A 21 0.37 5.35 15.65
C ARG A 21 -0.42 6.64 15.82
N ASN A 22 -1.70 6.66 15.42
CA ASN A 22 -2.57 7.82 15.48
C ASN A 22 -1.96 9.09 14.85
N LEU A 23 -1.35 8.94 13.66
CA LEU A 23 -0.71 10.02 12.91
C LEU A 23 -1.47 10.28 11.59
N PRO A 24 -1.57 11.55 11.13
CA PRO A 24 -2.08 11.86 9.81
C PRO A 24 -1.06 11.49 8.72
N ILE A 25 -1.53 11.37 7.46
CA ILE A 25 -0.66 11.22 6.28
C ILE A 25 -0.78 12.49 5.44
N ASN A 26 0.32 13.24 5.29
CA ASN A 26 0.34 14.38 4.37
C ASN A 26 0.61 13.98 2.92
N ILE A 27 1.43 12.95 2.72
CA ILE A 27 1.86 12.47 1.39
C ILE A 27 1.92 10.94 1.43
N LEU A 28 1.34 10.29 0.42
CA LEU A 28 1.52 8.87 0.14
C LEU A 28 2.24 8.73 -1.21
N ILE A 29 3.39 8.04 -1.21
CA ILE A 29 4.19 7.81 -2.42
C ILE A 29 4.10 6.33 -2.79
N CYS A 30 3.29 6.01 -3.80
CA CYS A 30 3.11 4.65 -4.32
C CYS A 30 4.25 4.25 -5.27
N ASN A 31 5.48 4.20 -4.76
CA ASN A 31 6.69 4.00 -5.57
C ASN A 31 7.10 2.54 -5.77
N ALA A 32 6.94 1.70 -4.75
CA ALA A 32 7.46 0.32 -4.78
C ALA A 32 6.82 -0.48 -5.93
N GLY A 33 7.61 -1.25 -6.67
CA GLY A 33 7.10 -2.06 -7.77
C GLY A 33 8.17 -2.96 -8.35
N VAL A 34 7.73 -4.00 -9.06
CA VAL A 34 8.58 -4.97 -9.76
C VAL A 34 8.40 -4.88 -11.27
N MET A 35 9.48 -5.08 -12.01
CA MET A 35 9.47 -5.02 -13.47
C MET A 35 10.34 -6.13 -14.05
N ALA A 36 9.97 -6.64 -15.23
CA ALA A 36 10.72 -7.65 -15.96
C ALA A 36 11.01 -8.92 -15.13
N CYS A 37 10.10 -9.28 -14.22
CA CYS A 37 10.17 -10.52 -13.48
C CYS A 37 9.63 -11.69 -14.33
N PRO A 38 10.12 -12.92 -14.13
CA PRO A 38 9.49 -14.11 -14.71
C PRO A 38 8.00 -14.18 -14.34
N TYR A 39 7.20 -14.83 -15.19
CA TYR A 39 5.79 -15.05 -14.88
C TYR A 39 5.65 -15.81 -13.55
N GLY A 40 4.86 -15.24 -12.65
CA GLY A 40 4.60 -15.78 -11.34
C GLY A 40 3.24 -15.34 -10.83
N LYS A 41 2.90 -15.79 -9.63
CA LYS A 41 1.71 -15.34 -8.92
C LYS A 41 2.06 -14.85 -7.52
N THR A 42 1.32 -13.85 -7.05
CA THR A 42 1.30 -13.42 -5.66
C THR A 42 0.72 -14.51 -4.76
N VAL A 43 0.87 -14.38 -3.44
CA VAL A 43 0.25 -15.31 -2.48
C VAL A 43 -1.28 -15.34 -2.57
N ASP A 44 -1.88 -14.27 -3.08
CA ASP A 44 -3.33 -14.14 -3.33
C ASP A 44 -3.75 -14.66 -4.73
N GLY A 45 -2.81 -15.17 -5.53
CA GLY A 45 -3.09 -15.83 -6.81
C GLY A 45 -3.14 -14.92 -8.05
N PHE A 46 -2.82 -13.63 -7.92
CA PHE A 46 -2.75 -12.68 -9.04
C PHE A 46 -1.39 -12.75 -9.73
N GLU A 47 -1.32 -12.38 -11.02
CA GLU A 47 -0.03 -12.21 -11.70
C GLU A 47 0.86 -11.24 -10.91
N THR A 48 2.15 -11.57 -10.74
CA THR A 48 3.06 -10.90 -9.81
C THR A 48 3.17 -9.38 -10.03
N GLN A 49 3.31 -8.91 -11.27
CA GLN A 49 3.42 -7.47 -11.53
C GLN A 49 2.10 -6.76 -11.28
N PHE A 50 0.98 -7.31 -11.75
CA PHE A 50 -0.34 -6.73 -11.54
C PHE A 50 -0.73 -6.71 -10.05
N GLY A 51 -0.50 -7.82 -9.34
CA GLY A 51 -0.77 -7.94 -7.92
C GLY A 51 0.04 -6.94 -7.10
N THR A 52 1.36 -6.89 -7.32
CA THR A 52 2.26 -6.01 -6.56
C THR A 52 2.10 -4.53 -6.93
N ASN A 53 2.16 -4.20 -8.22
CA ASN A 53 2.27 -2.81 -8.67
C ASN A 53 0.91 -2.10 -8.73
N HIS A 54 -0.19 -2.85 -8.78
CA HIS A 54 -1.53 -2.26 -8.86
C HIS A 54 -2.41 -2.64 -7.67
N LEU A 55 -2.71 -3.93 -7.48
CA LEU A 55 -3.69 -4.34 -6.46
C LEU A 55 -3.24 -4.02 -5.02
N GLY A 56 -1.96 -4.26 -4.72
CA GLY A 56 -1.36 -3.90 -3.42
C GLY A 56 -1.44 -2.40 -3.14
N HIS A 57 -1.05 -1.57 -4.11
CA HIS A 57 -1.12 -0.10 -3.99
C HIS A 57 -2.54 0.42 -3.92
N PHE A 58 -3.46 -0.17 -4.69
CA PHE A 58 -4.87 0.20 -4.67
C PHE A 58 -5.47 -0.05 -3.29
N LEU A 59 -5.24 -1.24 -2.72
CA LEU A 59 -5.70 -1.57 -1.37
C LEU A 59 -5.08 -0.65 -0.32
N LEU A 60 -3.77 -0.41 -0.39
CA LEU A 60 -3.06 0.47 0.53
C LEU A 60 -3.65 1.89 0.50
N THR A 61 -3.77 2.47 -0.68
CA THR A 61 -4.25 3.84 -0.89
C THR A 61 -5.68 4.00 -0.40
N THR A 62 -6.57 3.11 -0.83
CA THR A 62 -8.00 3.17 -0.45
C THR A 62 -8.19 2.98 1.06
N SER A 63 -7.39 2.12 1.68
CA SER A 63 -7.43 1.89 3.13
C SER A 63 -6.94 3.08 3.95
N LEU A 64 -6.04 3.90 3.40
CA LEU A 64 -5.43 5.06 4.07
C LEU A 64 -6.09 6.41 3.73
N ILE A 65 -7.19 6.41 2.98
CA ILE A 65 -7.93 7.65 2.64
C ILE A 65 -8.29 8.48 3.88
N PRO A 66 -8.80 7.91 4.99
CA PRO A 66 -9.12 8.71 6.18
C PRO A 66 -7.92 9.48 6.73
N GLU A 67 -6.77 8.82 6.83
CA GLU A 67 -5.52 9.37 7.37
C GLU A 67 -4.92 10.41 6.41
N LEU A 68 -5.07 10.20 5.09
CA LEU A 68 -4.73 11.17 4.05
C LEU A 68 -5.58 12.44 4.14
N LYS A 69 -6.90 12.30 4.34
CA LYS A 69 -7.81 13.44 4.51
C LYS A 69 -7.55 14.23 5.80
N ALA A 70 -7.05 13.56 6.84
CA ALA A 70 -6.61 14.21 8.08
C ALA A 70 -5.29 14.97 7.92
N GLY A 71 -4.51 14.68 6.88
CA GLY A 71 -3.30 15.40 6.53
C GLY A 71 -3.55 16.87 6.22
N LYS A 72 -2.59 17.72 6.57
CA LYS A 72 -2.61 19.13 6.16
C LYS A 72 -2.01 19.26 4.75
N PRO A 73 -2.63 20.03 3.84
CA PRO A 73 -2.00 20.34 2.56
C PRO A 73 -0.67 21.07 2.78
N TYR A 74 0.32 20.79 1.93
CA TYR A 74 1.68 21.33 2.02
C TYR A 74 1.75 22.87 1.81
N TYR A 75 0.72 23.45 1.20
CA TYR A 75 0.61 24.89 0.98
C TYR A 75 -0.46 25.47 1.90
N ARG A 76 -0.03 26.01 3.03
CA ARG A 76 -0.74 27.03 3.83
C ARG A 76 0.26 28.07 4.29
#